data_AF-A0AA39H8T1-F1
#
_entry.id   AF-A0AA39H8T1-F1
#
_cell.length_a   1.000
_cell.length_b   1.000
_cell.length_c   1.000
_cell.angle_alpha   90.00
_cell.angle_beta   90.00
_cell.angle_gamma   90.00
#
_symmetry.space_group_name_H-M   'P 1'
#
loop_
_entity.id
_entity.type
_entity.pdbx_description
1 polymer ?
#
loop_
_entity_poly.entity_id
_entity_poly.type
_entity_poly.pdbx_seq_one_letter_code
_entity_poly.pdbx_strand_id
1 'polypeptide(L)'
;MSLVAMNNSTTFVYGSELQGSGRTSTENMVVGLTILISRFNKIFSQLRGIPPGLGILGYCVLCFGAVTSCLIHAGIAVNRNRAVYSPLTYEHIFTRKNSYAYIAFSFISAALLIPTLFVFPCNLIGYSPQQYTFIFVKCYAGQQRDFSYVGTVINHFCMTLCSCTVLVDITTFLRILYIIMVLKTHKNDDLFARNVRFFKQSAFQNIIMIAGLAATVHQNYANVPVDKMDEKHKILNLAETYGLLVIHVADPLSLILFNPEVRGRLIGTISQQSTGSSDQKLFHSRTGITSALYPDPTTCAPNQKIDAETVHEL
;
A
#
# COMPACT_ATOMS: atom_id res chain seq x y z
N MET A 1 10.25 -35.45 -11.76
CA MET A 1 10.10 -33.99 -11.54
C MET A 1 11.49 -33.39 -11.64
N SER A 2 11.92 -33.09 -12.87
CA SER A 2 13.32 -32.80 -13.19
C SER A 2 13.70 -31.37 -12.81
N LEU A 3 14.74 -31.26 -11.98
CA LEU A 3 15.34 -30.01 -11.54
C LEU A 3 16.23 -29.50 -12.68
N VAL A 4 15.72 -28.53 -13.45
CA VAL A 4 16.50 -27.81 -14.45
C VAL A 4 17.41 -26.82 -13.73
N ALA A 5 18.71 -27.01 -13.88
CA ALA A 5 19.73 -26.07 -13.42
C ALA A 5 19.66 -24.80 -14.27
N MET A 6 19.19 -23.70 -13.68
CA MET A 6 19.30 -22.36 -14.26
C MET A 6 20.63 -21.72 -13.85
N ASN A 7 21.50 -21.52 -14.84
CA ASN A 7 22.70 -20.69 -14.76
C ASN A 7 22.43 -19.34 -15.48
N ASN A 8 23.16 -18.30 -15.05
CA ASN A 8 23.18 -16.90 -15.51
C ASN A 8 22.12 -15.92 -14.96
N SER A 9 22.42 -15.41 -13.76
CA SER A 9 22.74 -13.99 -13.51
C SER A 9 21.85 -12.89 -14.13
N THR A 10 20.57 -12.93 -13.83
CA THR A 10 19.79 -11.68 -13.68
C THR A 10 19.36 -11.59 -12.22
N THR A 11 20.07 -10.78 -11.43
CA THR A 11 19.67 -10.49 -10.05
C THR A 11 18.44 -9.58 -10.09
N PHE A 12 17.27 -10.21 -10.22
CA PHE A 12 15.99 -9.53 -10.07
C PHE A 12 15.90 -8.97 -8.63
N VAL A 13 16.07 -7.66 -8.51
CA VAL A 13 15.93 -6.95 -7.22
C VAL A 13 14.45 -6.80 -6.92
N TYR A 14 13.92 -7.76 -6.17
CA TYR A 14 12.58 -7.75 -5.62
C TYR A 14 12.29 -6.40 -4.93
N GLY A 15 11.33 -5.64 -5.47
CA GLY A 15 10.90 -4.33 -4.96
C GLY A 15 11.22 -3.12 -5.86
N SER A 16 12.03 -3.26 -6.91
CA SER A 16 12.36 -2.15 -7.83
C SER A 16 11.17 -1.59 -8.62
N GLU A 17 10.10 -2.38 -8.77
CA GLU A 17 8.89 -1.99 -9.52
C GLU A 17 7.82 -1.31 -8.67
N LEU A 18 7.74 -1.63 -7.38
CA LEU A 18 7.02 -0.82 -6.38
C LEU A 18 7.84 0.40 -5.93
N GLN A 19 9.14 0.41 -6.19
CA GLN A 19 10.05 1.55 -6.05
C GLN A 19 10.18 2.34 -7.37
N GLY A 20 9.08 2.73 -8.03
CA GLY A 20 9.15 3.68 -9.15
C GLY A 20 10.16 4.80 -8.83
N SER A 21 11.34 4.76 -9.46
CA SER A 21 12.54 5.58 -9.16
C SER A 21 12.93 5.81 -7.68
N GLY A 22 12.36 5.08 -6.71
CA GLY A 22 12.67 5.17 -5.28
C GLY A 22 12.58 6.58 -4.67
N ARG A 23 11.95 7.55 -5.34
CA ARG A 23 11.54 8.82 -4.77
C ARG A 23 10.08 8.70 -4.38
N THR A 24 9.78 8.02 -3.27
CA THR A 24 8.71 8.53 -2.41
C THR A 24 9.12 9.97 -2.15
N SER A 25 8.47 10.94 -2.82
CA SER A 25 8.89 12.33 -2.71
C SER A 25 8.91 12.64 -1.22
N THR A 26 10.09 12.94 -0.69
CA THR A 26 10.28 13.37 0.70
C THR A 26 9.32 14.49 1.03
N GLU A 27 8.93 15.28 0.02
CA GLU A 27 7.91 16.30 0.08
C GLU A 27 6.54 15.72 0.44
N ASN A 28 6.09 14.61 -0.17
CA ASN A 28 4.79 14.00 0.15
C ASN A 28 4.74 13.44 1.59
N MET A 29 5.86 12.92 2.08
CA MET A 29 5.93 12.36 3.44
C MET A 29 6.06 13.44 4.50
N VAL A 30 6.84 14.49 4.25
CA VAL A 30 6.98 15.66 5.13
C VAL A 30 5.70 16.49 5.14
N VAL A 31 5.06 16.69 3.98
CA VAL A 31 3.76 17.37 3.88
C VAL A 31 2.69 16.57 4.61
N GLY A 32 2.64 15.25 4.42
CA GLY A 32 1.74 14.36 5.16
C GLY A 32 1.91 14.49 6.68
N LEU A 33 3.15 14.38 7.17
CA LEU A 33 3.46 14.46 8.61
C LEU A 33 3.20 15.86 9.19
N THR A 34 3.52 16.93 8.46
CA THR A 34 3.34 18.33 8.90
C THR A 34 1.86 18.71 8.94
N ILE A 35 1.07 18.26 7.96
CA ILE A 35 -0.39 18.41 7.98
C ILE A 35 -0.96 17.66 9.18
N LEU A 36 -0.47 16.46 9.46
CA LEU A 36 -0.98 15.64 10.56
C LEU A 36 -0.67 16.26 11.94
N ILE A 37 0.57 16.72 12.17
CA ILE A 37 0.98 17.39 13.41
C ILE A 37 0.25 18.73 13.60
N SER A 38 0.12 19.54 12.54
CA SER A 38 -0.56 20.84 12.62
C SER A 38 -2.07 20.70 12.87
N ARG A 39 -2.69 19.62 12.37
CA ARG A 39 -4.08 19.26 12.67
C ARG A 39 -4.22 18.69 14.08
N PHE A 40 -3.26 17.88 14.55
CA PHE A 40 -3.25 17.30 15.89
C PHE A 40 -3.37 18.40 16.96
N ASN A 41 -2.48 19.39 16.96
CA ASN A 41 -2.50 20.48 17.95
C ASN A 41 -3.78 21.32 17.94
N LYS A 42 -4.43 21.49 16.78
CA LYS A 42 -5.69 22.22 16.66
C LYS A 42 -6.92 21.39 17.04
N ILE A 43 -6.86 20.06 16.94
CA ILE A 43 -7.93 19.16 17.42
C ILE A 43 -8.02 19.19 18.95
N PHE A 44 -6.90 19.36 19.66
CA PHE A 44 -6.90 19.48 21.13
C PHE A 44 -7.45 20.81 21.65
N SER A 45 -7.39 21.88 20.85
CA SER A 45 -8.08 23.13 21.17
C SER A 45 -9.54 23.02 20.78
N GLN A 46 -10.38 22.68 21.75
CA GLN A 46 -11.83 22.45 21.63
C GLN A 46 -12.51 23.52 20.75
N LEU A 47 -12.66 23.25 19.45
CA LEU A 47 -13.18 24.21 18.48
C LEU A 47 -14.71 24.27 18.63
N ARG A 48 -15.18 25.08 19.59
CA ARG A 48 -16.60 25.35 19.78
C ARG A 48 -17.09 26.21 18.62
N GLY A 49 -18.04 25.70 17.83
CA GLY A 49 -18.64 26.43 16.71
C GLY A 49 -18.18 26.01 15.31
N ILE A 50 -17.76 24.76 15.12
CA ILE A 50 -17.49 24.24 13.76
C ILE A 50 -18.80 24.28 12.94
N PRO A 51 -18.83 24.96 11.77
CA PRO A 51 -20.00 24.92 10.90
C PRO A 51 -20.23 23.48 10.42
N PRO A 52 -21.49 22.98 10.35
CA PRO A 52 -21.79 21.60 9.98
C PRO A 52 -21.14 21.15 8.66
N GLY A 53 -21.06 22.06 7.68
CA GLY A 53 -20.41 21.80 6.40
C GLY A 53 -18.94 21.39 6.52
N LEU A 54 -18.20 21.93 7.50
CA LEU A 54 -16.81 21.56 7.74
C LEU A 54 -16.70 20.15 8.36
N GLY A 55 -17.65 19.77 9.22
CA GLY A 55 -17.74 18.42 9.77
C GLY A 55 -18.05 17.37 8.70
N ILE A 56 -18.94 17.70 7.77
CA ILE A 56 -19.28 16.86 6.61
C ILE A 56 -18.08 16.75 5.66
N LEU A 57 -17.42 17.86 5.34
CA LEU A 57 -16.22 17.86 4.50
C LEU A 57 -15.11 17.01 5.13
N GLY A 58 -14.90 17.14 6.45
CA GLY A 58 -13.96 16.31 7.18
C GLY A 58 -14.26 14.82 7.05
N TYR A 59 -15.54 14.43 7.16
CA TYR A 59 -15.96 13.06 6.93
C TYR A 59 -15.71 12.59 5.48
N CYS A 60 -15.97 13.43 4.48
CA CYS A 60 -15.73 13.08 3.07
C CYS A 60 -14.24 12.80 2.81
N VAL A 61 -13.35 13.64 3.34
CA VAL A 61 -11.89 13.44 3.26
C VAL A 61 -11.48 12.14 3.95
N LEU A 62 -12.02 11.89 5.15
CA LEU A 62 -11.75 10.66 5.88
C LEU A 62 -12.23 9.42 5.12
N CYS A 63 -13.46 9.42 4.64
CA CYS A 63 -14.04 8.32 3.88
C CYS A 63 -13.23 8.03 2.61
N PHE A 64 -12.82 9.07 1.89
CA PHE A 64 -11.96 8.94 0.71
C PHE A 64 -10.61 8.27 1.07
N GLY A 65 -9.96 8.76 2.13
CA GLY A 65 -8.69 8.20 2.60
C GLY A 65 -8.82 6.76 3.09
N ALA A 66 -9.86 6.45 3.85
CA ALA A 66 -10.12 5.12 4.40
C ALA A 66 -10.33 4.08 3.30
N VAL A 67 -11.21 4.37 2.32
CA VAL A 67 -11.47 3.45 1.20
C VAL A 67 -10.24 3.28 0.34
N THR A 68 -9.54 4.37 0.02
CA THR A 68 -8.29 4.31 -0.76
C THR A 68 -7.24 3.47 -0.03
N SER A 69 -7.09 3.66 1.28
CA SER A 69 -6.14 2.87 2.10
C SER A 69 -6.47 1.37 2.05
N CYS A 70 -7.73 1.00 2.26
CA CYS A 70 -8.17 -0.40 2.21
C CYS A 70 -7.85 -1.05 0.86
N LEU A 71 -8.13 -0.36 -0.26
CA LEU A 71 -7.84 -0.85 -1.60
C LEU A 71 -6.33 -0.96 -1.83
N ILE A 72 -5.55 0.07 -1.52
CA ILE A 72 -4.09 0.05 -1.71
C ILE A 72 -3.44 -1.08 -0.88
N HIS A 73 -3.86 -1.29 0.37
CA HIS A 73 -3.34 -2.37 1.20
C HIS A 73 -3.68 -3.75 0.65
N ALA A 74 -4.90 -3.94 0.14
CA ALA A 74 -5.28 -5.17 -0.54
C ALA A 74 -4.39 -5.42 -1.77
N GLY A 75 -4.16 -4.39 -2.59
CA GLY A 75 -3.25 -4.46 -3.73
C GLY A 75 -1.82 -4.83 -3.35
N ILE A 76 -1.28 -4.22 -2.28
CA ILE A 76 0.06 -4.52 -1.76
C ILE A 76 0.15 -5.98 -1.27
N ALA A 77 -0.86 -6.48 -0.55
CA ALA A 77 -0.88 -7.87 -0.09
C ALA A 77 -0.95 -8.86 -1.25
N VAL A 78 -1.78 -8.60 -2.26
CA VAL A 78 -1.85 -9.44 -3.48
C VAL A 78 -0.53 -9.41 -4.25
N ASN A 79 0.11 -8.24 -4.37
CA ASN A 79 1.41 -8.11 -5.00
C ASN A 79 2.46 -9.01 -4.33
N ARG A 80 2.55 -8.94 -3.00
CA ARG A 80 3.47 -9.77 -2.20
C ARG A 80 3.15 -11.26 -2.33
N ASN A 81 1.87 -11.62 -2.28
CA ASN A 81 1.43 -12.99 -2.42
C ASN A 81 1.83 -13.57 -3.78
N ARG A 82 1.57 -12.84 -4.88
CA ARG A 82 1.93 -13.28 -6.24
C ARG A 82 3.42 -13.42 -6.43
N ALA A 83 4.21 -12.52 -5.85
CA ALA A 83 5.66 -12.59 -5.96
C ALA A 83 6.25 -13.82 -5.23
N VAL A 84 5.60 -14.31 -4.17
CA VAL A 84 6.01 -15.52 -3.44
C VAL A 84 5.47 -16.80 -4.08
N TYR A 85 4.19 -16.83 -4.47
CA TYR A 85 3.54 -18.03 -5.00
C TYR A 85 3.82 -18.28 -6.48
N SER A 86 4.10 -17.24 -7.26
CA SER A 86 4.24 -17.33 -8.72
C SER A 86 5.30 -16.36 -9.25
N PRO A 87 6.57 -16.52 -8.85
CA PRO A 87 7.64 -15.60 -9.23
C PRO A 87 7.84 -15.50 -10.76
N LEU A 88 7.63 -16.60 -11.50
CA LEU A 88 7.81 -16.62 -12.97
C LEU A 88 6.76 -15.79 -13.72
N THR A 89 5.54 -15.71 -13.19
CA THR A 89 4.45 -14.95 -13.82
C THR A 89 4.32 -13.54 -13.26
N TYR A 90 5.05 -13.22 -12.17
CA TYR A 90 4.94 -11.96 -11.47
C TYR A 90 5.22 -10.76 -12.38
N GLU A 91 6.29 -10.83 -13.16
CA GLU A 91 6.73 -9.77 -14.08
C GLU A 91 5.65 -9.39 -15.12
N HIS A 92 4.83 -10.36 -15.51
CA HIS A 92 3.78 -10.14 -16.51
C HIS A 92 2.51 -9.55 -15.89
N ILE A 93 2.22 -9.88 -14.63
CA ILE A 93 1.01 -9.43 -13.92
C ILE A 93 1.23 -8.02 -13.35
N PHE A 94 2.35 -7.79 -12.66
CA PHE A 94 2.63 -6.55 -11.94
C PHE A 94 3.57 -5.62 -12.70
N THR A 95 3.22 -5.34 -13.97
CA THR A 95 3.93 -4.31 -14.74
C THR A 95 3.67 -2.91 -14.17
N ARG A 96 4.57 -1.96 -14.43
CA ARG A 96 4.38 -0.55 -14.03
C ARG A 96 3.02 0.01 -14.45
N LYS A 97 2.58 -0.31 -15.68
CA LYS A 97 1.30 0.15 -16.22
C LYS A 97 0.13 -0.37 -15.39
N ASN A 98 0.16 -1.66 -15.04
CA ASN A 98 -0.89 -2.29 -14.24
C ASN A 98 -0.91 -1.74 -12.81
N SER A 99 0.26 -1.51 -12.20
CA SER A 99 0.37 -0.92 -10.87
C SER A 99 -0.19 0.51 -10.82
N TYR A 100 0.15 1.37 -11.79
CA TYR A 100 -0.44 2.71 -11.89
C TYR A 100 -1.94 2.67 -12.17
N ALA A 101 -2.39 1.77 -13.04
CA ALA A 101 -3.82 1.58 -13.31
C ALA A 101 -4.58 1.17 -12.04
N TYR A 102 -4.02 0.30 -11.21
CA TYR A 102 -4.62 -0.11 -9.93
C TYR A 102 -4.72 1.04 -8.92
N ILE A 103 -3.67 1.86 -8.81
CA ILE A 103 -3.68 3.05 -7.95
C ILE A 103 -4.74 4.04 -8.45
N ALA A 104 -4.78 4.33 -9.75
CA ALA A 104 -5.79 5.22 -10.34
C ALA A 104 -7.21 4.68 -10.10
N PHE A 105 -7.43 3.38 -10.30
CA PHE A 105 -8.70 2.71 -10.00
C PHE A 105 -9.12 2.89 -8.54
N SER A 106 -8.18 2.76 -7.60
CA SER A 106 -8.47 2.92 -6.17
C SER A 106 -8.94 4.33 -5.82
N PHE A 107 -8.27 5.34 -6.37
CA PHE A 107 -8.63 6.76 -6.18
C PHE A 107 -9.98 7.10 -6.83
N ILE A 108 -10.20 6.64 -8.07
CA ILE A 108 -11.47 6.86 -8.78
C ILE A 108 -12.63 6.20 -8.05
N SER A 109 -12.45 4.96 -7.59
CA SER A 109 -13.48 4.23 -6.83
C SER A 109 -13.84 4.96 -5.54
N ALA A 110 -12.85 5.43 -4.78
CA ALA A 110 -13.09 6.22 -3.58
C ALA A 110 -13.78 7.56 -3.89
N ALA A 111 -13.39 8.25 -4.96
CA ALA A 111 -14.01 9.51 -5.39
C ALA A 111 -15.47 9.33 -5.80
N LEU A 112 -15.81 8.24 -6.51
CA LEU A 112 -17.18 7.92 -6.94
C LEU A 112 -18.11 7.54 -5.78
N LEU A 113 -17.57 7.03 -4.67
CA LEU A 113 -18.36 6.71 -3.48
C LEU A 113 -18.82 7.97 -2.72
N ILE A 114 -18.04 9.05 -2.71
CA ILE A 114 -18.39 10.26 -1.94
C ILE A 114 -19.74 10.88 -2.39
N PRO A 115 -20.03 11.08 -3.69
CA PRO A 115 -21.33 11.57 -4.14
C PRO A 115 -22.51 10.73 -3.64
N THR A 116 -22.34 9.42 -3.42
CA THR A 116 -23.44 8.57 -2.96
C THR A 116 -23.95 8.98 -1.57
N LEU A 117 -23.11 9.60 -0.73
CA LEU A 117 -23.52 10.18 0.57
C LEU A 117 -24.49 11.35 0.41
N PHE A 118 -24.46 12.05 -0.74
CA PHE A 118 -25.29 13.21 -1.04
C PHE A 118 -26.49 12.87 -1.92
N VAL A 119 -26.32 11.93 -2.87
CA VAL A 119 -27.37 11.53 -3.81
C VAL A 119 -28.47 10.75 -3.11
N PHE A 120 -28.12 9.85 -2.18
CA PHE A 120 -29.12 9.13 -1.41
C PHE A 120 -29.67 10.03 -0.29
N PRO A 121 -30.97 10.38 -0.32
CA PRO A 121 -31.52 11.34 0.63
C PRO A 121 -31.30 10.83 2.05
N CYS A 122 -30.89 11.76 2.93
CA CYS A 122 -30.65 11.46 4.34
C CYS A 122 -29.59 10.39 4.58
N ASN A 123 -28.46 10.32 3.86
CA ASN A 123 -27.34 9.43 4.22
C ASN A 123 -26.08 10.16 4.66
N LEU A 124 -26.23 11.45 4.98
CA LEU A 124 -25.13 12.32 5.33
C LEU A 124 -24.59 12.00 6.73
N ILE A 125 -23.27 12.00 6.84
CA ILE A 125 -22.53 11.80 8.09
C ILE A 125 -21.70 13.05 8.33
N GLY A 126 -21.65 13.49 9.58
CA GLY A 126 -20.93 14.69 9.98
C GLY A 126 -20.33 14.55 11.36
N TYR A 127 -19.28 15.32 11.63
CA TYR A 127 -18.65 15.35 12.94
C TYR A 127 -19.53 16.04 13.99
N SER A 128 -19.76 15.38 15.13
CA SER A 128 -20.45 15.96 16.29
C SER A 128 -19.44 16.40 17.35
N PRO A 129 -19.34 17.70 17.65
CA PRO A 129 -18.43 18.20 18.69
C PRO A 129 -18.87 17.80 20.10
N GLN A 130 -20.14 17.41 20.30
CA GLN A 130 -20.67 16.98 21.60
C GLN A 130 -20.25 15.54 21.93
N GLN A 131 -20.14 14.69 20.91
CA GLN A 131 -19.83 13.25 21.08
C GLN A 131 -18.41 12.89 20.64
N TYR A 132 -17.64 13.84 20.09
CA TYR A 132 -16.29 13.65 19.56
C TYR A 132 -16.18 12.48 18.56
N THR A 133 -17.23 12.25 17.78
CA THR A 133 -17.28 11.19 16.76
C THR A 133 -18.10 11.64 15.55
N PHE A 134 -17.98 10.91 14.46
CA PHE A 134 -18.78 11.10 13.26
C PHE A 134 -20.14 10.41 13.45
N ILE A 135 -21.21 11.21 13.37
CA ILE A 135 -22.57 10.71 13.55
C ILE A 135 -23.40 10.91 12.30
N PHE A 136 -24.46 10.11 12.21
CA PHE A 136 -25.49 10.25 11.20
C PHE A 136 -26.25 11.58 11.39
N VAL A 137 -26.29 12.42 10.35
CA VAL A 137 -27.02 13.69 10.37
C VAL A 137 -28.48 13.43 10.00
N LYS A 138 -29.37 13.55 11.00
CA LYS A 138 -30.81 13.40 10.79
C LYS A 138 -31.37 14.52 9.92
N CYS A 139 -32.20 14.17 8.93
CA CYS A 139 -32.86 15.15 8.05
C CYS A 139 -34.01 15.90 8.72
N TYR A 140 -34.72 15.27 9.66
CA TYR A 140 -35.87 15.86 10.35
C TYR A 140 -35.99 15.29 11.77
N ALA A 141 -36.67 16.03 12.65
CA ALA A 141 -36.69 15.80 14.11
C ALA A 141 -37.40 14.50 14.56
N GLY A 142 -38.04 13.75 13.66
CA GLY A 142 -38.77 12.51 13.96
C GLY A 142 -38.15 11.24 13.39
N GLN A 143 -36.98 11.32 12.76
CA GLN A 143 -36.34 10.15 12.16
C GLN A 143 -35.86 9.17 13.25
N GLN A 144 -36.46 7.98 13.29
CA GLN A 144 -36.10 6.90 14.23
C GLN A 144 -34.77 6.20 13.89
N ARG A 145 -34.28 6.35 12.66
CA ARG A 145 -33.02 5.75 12.22
C ARG A 145 -31.82 6.59 12.68
N ASP A 146 -30.83 5.93 13.26
CA ASP A 146 -29.60 6.54 13.78
C ASP A 146 -28.33 6.16 12.99
N PHE A 147 -28.45 5.44 11.87
CA PHE A 147 -27.32 5.02 11.03
C PHE A 147 -27.48 5.40 9.55
N SER A 148 -26.36 5.53 8.83
CA SER A 148 -26.33 5.74 7.37
C SER A 148 -26.19 4.42 6.63
N TYR A 149 -27.06 4.14 5.66
CA TYR A 149 -26.97 2.89 4.88
C TYR A 149 -25.68 2.85 4.05
N VAL A 150 -25.35 3.96 3.41
CA VAL A 150 -24.14 4.09 2.57
C VAL A 150 -22.89 3.91 3.43
N GLY A 151 -22.83 4.58 4.58
CA GLY A 151 -21.71 4.44 5.51
C GLY A 151 -21.54 3.00 6.02
N THR A 152 -22.64 2.34 6.39
CA THR A 152 -22.62 0.94 6.83
C THR A 152 -22.11 0.00 5.73
N VAL A 153 -22.57 0.16 4.49
CA VAL A 153 -22.13 -0.66 3.35
C VAL A 153 -20.64 -0.46 3.08
N ILE A 154 -20.16 0.80 3.07
CA ILE A 154 -18.75 1.12 2.86
C ILE A 154 -17.88 0.50 3.97
N ASN A 155 -18.26 0.69 5.24
CA ASN A 155 -17.51 0.16 6.37
C ASN A 155 -17.46 -1.36 6.37
N HIS A 156 -18.56 -2.03 6.01
CA HIS A 156 -18.59 -3.48 5.91
C HIS A 156 -17.76 -4.01 4.73
N PHE A 157 -17.80 -3.33 3.59
CA PHE A 157 -16.94 -3.63 2.44
C PHE A 157 -15.45 -3.51 2.82
N CYS A 158 -15.06 -2.39 3.43
CA CYS A 158 -13.69 -2.17 3.90
C CYS A 158 -13.26 -3.21 4.92
N MET A 159 -14.13 -3.55 5.89
CA MET A 159 -13.86 -4.59 6.87
C MET A 159 -13.59 -5.94 6.22
N THR A 160 -14.45 -6.36 5.28
CA THR A 160 -14.30 -7.62 4.52
C THR A 160 -12.99 -7.63 3.74
N LEU A 161 -12.70 -6.55 3.02
CA LEU A 161 -11.48 -6.42 2.23
C LEU A 161 -10.21 -6.47 3.10
N CYS A 162 -10.22 -5.82 4.26
CA CYS A 162 -9.10 -5.84 5.19
C CYS A 162 -8.91 -7.23 5.81
N SER A 163 -9.99 -7.92 6.17
CA SER A 163 -9.93 -9.31 6.63
C SER A 163 -9.32 -10.23 5.56
N CYS A 164 -9.75 -10.13 4.31
CA CYS A 164 -9.13 -10.86 3.20
C CYS A 164 -7.65 -10.54 3.05
N THR A 165 -7.28 -9.26 3.15
CA THR A 165 -5.88 -8.79 3.09
C THR A 165 -5.02 -9.47 4.15
N VAL A 166 -5.48 -9.55 5.40
CA VAL A 166 -4.75 -10.24 6.48
C VAL A 166 -4.60 -11.74 6.20
N LEU A 167 -5.63 -12.41 5.67
CA LEU A 167 -5.52 -13.81 5.29
C LEU A 167 -4.49 -14.02 4.16
N VAL A 168 -4.47 -13.13 3.16
CA VAL A 168 -3.47 -13.16 2.08
C VAL A 168 -2.05 -12.93 2.63
N ASP A 169 -1.87 -12.02 3.58
CA ASP A 169 -0.59 -11.80 4.24
C ASP A 169 -0.16 -13.04 5.05
N ILE A 170 -1.05 -13.63 5.85
CA ILE A 170 -0.77 -14.84 6.64
C ILE A 170 -0.35 -15.99 5.73
N THR A 171 -1.08 -16.26 4.65
CA THR A 171 -0.73 -17.33 3.69
C THR A 171 0.62 -17.09 3.03
N THR A 172 0.91 -15.83 2.65
CA THR A 172 2.21 -15.42 2.10
C THR A 172 3.35 -15.69 3.09
N PHE A 173 3.15 -15.36 4.37
CA PHE A 173 4.14 -15.62 5.41
C PHE A 173 4.38 -17.09 5.67
N LEU A 174 3.31 -17.88 5.80
CA LEU A 174 3.42 -19.34 5.97
C LEU A 174 4.19 -19.97 4.80
N ARG A 175 3.96 -19.50 3.57
CA ARG A 175 4.70 -19.97 2.39
C ARG A 175 6.19 -19.59 2.45
N ILE A 176 6.51 -18.37 2.87
CA ILE A 176 7.90 -17.94 3.08
C ILE A 176 8.58 -18.83 4.12
N LEU A 177 7.94 -19.05 5.29
CA LEU A 177 8.46 -19.93 6.34
C LEU A 177 8.69 -21.35 5.82
N TYR A 178 7.73 -21.89 5.07
CA TYR A 178 7.84 -23.22 4.47
C TYR A 178 9.06 -23.33 3.54
N ILE A 179 9.24 -22.37 2.63
CA ILE A 179 10.38 -22.32 1.70
C ILE A 179 11.70 -22.34 2.49
N ILE A 180 11.80 -21.55 3.55
CA ILE A 180 13.03 -21.44 4.35
C ILE A 180 13.31 -22.72 5.13
N MET A 181 12.29 -23.26 5.80
CA MET A 181 12.45 -24.46 6.63
C MET A 181 12.77 -25.69 5.79
N VAL A 182 12.11 -25.85 4.65
CA VAL A 182 12.23 -27.05 3.81
C VAL A 182 13.43 -26.99 2.88
N LEU A 183 13.66 -25.86 2.21
CA LEU A 183 14.73 -25.76 1.21
C LEU A 183 16.09 -25.42 1.82
N LYS A 184 16.18 -25.26 3.16
CA LYS A 184 17.42 -24.93 3.91
C LYS A 184 18.29 -23.90 3.17
N THR A 185 17.65 -22.92 2.54
CA THR A 185 18.33 -21.95 1.68
C THR A 185 18.97 -20.88 2.57
N HIS A 186 19.99 -21.30 3.32
CA HIS A 186 20.71 -20.55 4.35
C HIS A 186 21.81 -19.65 3.76
N LYS A 187 21.59 -19.08 2.57
CA LYS A 187 22.69 -18.46 1.80
C LYS A 187 22.63 -16.96 1.59
N ASN A 188 21.79 -16.20 2.31
CA ASN A 188 21.90 -14.73 2.45
C ASN A 188 20.91 -14.21 3.52
N ASP A 189 21.37 -14.09 4.77
CA ASP A 189 20.53 -13.68 5.92
C ASP A 189 19.97 -12.26 5.80
N ASP A 190 20.63 -11.36 5.07
CA ASP A 190 20.23 -9.95 4.95
C ASP A 190 18.95 -9.76 4.13
N LEU A 191 18.82 -10.46 3.00
CA LEU A 191 17.63 -10.37 2.14
C LEU A 191 16.42 -10.97 2.85
N PHE A 192 16.64 -12.06 3.58
CA PHE A 192 15.62 -12.68 4.41
C PHE A 192 15.16 -11.75 5.55
N ALA A 193 16.11 -11.23 6.34
CA ALA A 193 15.81 -10.30 7.43
C ALA A 193 15.05 -9.08 6.92
N ARG A 194 15.41 -8.55 5.75
CA ARG A 194 14.69 -7.46 5.08
C ARG A 194 13.24 -7.84 4.74
N ASN A 195 13.01 -8.99 4.12
CA ASN A 195 11.66 -9.45 3.77
C ASN A 195 10.79 -9.69 5.00
N VAL A 196 11.34 -10.25 6.07
CA VAL A 196 10.63 -10.45 7.33
C VAL A 196 10.25 -9.12 7.98
N ARG A 197 11.13 -8.12 7.95
CA ARG A 197 10.82 -6.77 8.48
C ARG A 197 9.66 -6.13 7.73
N PHE A 198 9.70 -6.13 6.39
CA PHE A 198 8.60 -5.58 5.57
C PHE A 198 7.29 -6.35 5.73
N PHE A 199 7.38 -7.66 5.98
CA PHE A 199 6.21 -8.47 6.30
C PHE A 199 5.60 -8.06 7.65
N LYS A 200 6.40 -8.04 8.72
CA LYS A 200 5.95 -7.65 10.07
C LYS A 200 5.33 -6.26 10.08
N GLN A 201 5.92 -5.32 9.35
CA GLN A 201 5.38 -3.97 9.18
C GLN A 201 3.95 -4.01 8.62
N SER A 202 3.76 -4.65 7.46
CA SER A 202 2.45 -4.71 6.78
C SER A 202 1.42 -5.47 7.61
N ALA A 203 1.82 -6.57 8.24
CA ALA A 203 0.93 -7.36 9.09
C ALA A 203 0.44 -6.53 10.29
N PHE A 204 1.35 -5.81 10.96
CA PHE A 204 0.99 -4.93 12.07
C PHE A 204 0.03 -3.81 11.61
N GLN A 205 0.34 -3.18 10.48
CA GLN A 205 -0.47 -2.13 9.88
C GLN A 205 -1.89 -2.62 9.55
N ASN A 206 -2.00 -3.80 8.95
CA ASN A 206 -3.27 -4.42 8.60
C ASN A 206 -4.09 -4.85 9.83
N ILE A 207 -3.44 -5.31 10.91
CA ILE A 207 -4.12 -5.63 12.18
C ILE A 207 -4.71 -4.38 12.82
N ILE A 208 -3.95 -3.28 12.91
CA ILE A 208 -4.46 -2.03 13.48
C ILE A 208 -5.63 -1.51 12.62
N MET A 209 -5.50 -1.55 11.30
CA MET A 209 -6.57 -1.13 10.38
C MET A 209 -7.86 -1.94 10.60
N ILE A 210 -7.77 -3.27 10.74
CA ILE A 210 -8.92 -4.12 11.07
C ILE A 210 -9.52 -3.76 12.43
N ALA A 211 -8.70 -3.57 13.46
CA ALA A 211 -9.18 -3.23 14.80
C ALA A 211 -9.94 -1.90 14.80
N GLY A 212 -9.43 -0.88 14.10
CA GLY A 212 -10.10 0.40 13.92
C GLY A 212 -11.42 0.27 13.17
N LEU A 213 -11.43 -0.46 12.04
CA LEU A 213 -12.65 -0.70 11.26
C LEU A 213 -13.70 -1.51 12.04
N ALA A 214 -13.28 -2.51 12.81
CA ALA A 214 -14.17 -3.29 13.65
C ALA A 214 -14.81 -2.42 14.74
N ALA A 215 -14.02 -1.54 15.36
CA ALA A 215 -14.54 -0.56 16.31
C ALA A 215 -15.56 0.35 15.63
N THR A 216 -15.24 0.92 14.47
CA THR A 216 -16.16 1.78 13.70
C THR A 216 -17.42 1.06 13.27
N VAL A 217 -17.34 -0.18 12.78
CA VAL A 217 -18.52 -0.98 12.44
C VAL A 217 -19.36 -1.23 13.68
N HIS A 218 -18.73 -1.63 14.80
CA HIS A 218 -19.43 -1.87 16.06
C HIS A 218 -20.15 -0.61 16.56
N GLN A 219 -19.50 0.56 16.50
CA GLN A 219 -20.11 1.84 16.85
C GLN A 219 -21.33 2.18 15.99
N ASN A 220 -21.19 2.00 14.66
CA ASN A 220 -22.27 2.22 13.71
C ASN A 220 -23.49 1.32 13.93
N TYR A 221 -23.31 0.15 14.55
CA TYR A 221 -24.43 -0.72 14.94
C TYR A 221 -24.96 -0.42 16.33
N ALA A 222 -24.09 -0.05 17.28
CA ALA A 222 -24.47 0.18 18.66
C ALA A 222 -25.31 1.44 18.86
N ASN A 223 -25.10 2.50 18.07
CA ASN A 223 -25.83 3.78 18.05
C ASN A 223 -26.73 4.04 19.27
N VAL A 224 -26.11 4.25 20.42
CA VAL A 224 -26.84 4.54 21.65
C VAL A 224 -27.25 6.01 21.63
N PRO A 225 -28.55 6.32 21.81
CA PRO A 225 -29.02 7.69 21.79
C PRO A 225 -28.42 8.47 22.98
N VAL A 226 -28.24 9.79 22.80
CA VAL A 226 -27.49 10.67 23.72
C VAL A 226 -28.01 10.60 25.16
N ASP A 227 -29.33 10.43 25.33
CA ASP A 227 -30.01 10.33 26.61
C ASP A 227 -29.67 9.05 27.40
N LYS A 228 -29.14 8.02 26.73
CA LYS A 228 -28.76 6.73 27.32
C LYS A 228 -27.27 6.43 27.23
N MET A 229 -26.45 7.42 26.84
CA MET A 229 -25.00 7.23 26.75
C MET A 229 -24.38 7.10 28.13
N ASP A 230 -24.12 5.85 28.53
CA ASP A 230 -23.29 5.53 29.69
C ASP A 230 -21.82 5.95 29.46
N GLU A 231 -21.05 6.14 30.53
CA GLU A 231 -19.65 6.59 30.50
C GLU A 231 -18.76 5.69 29.60
N LYS A 232 -19.08 4.39 29.54
CA LYS A 232 -18.39 3.43 28.66
C LYS A 232 -18.48 3.79 27.18
N HIS A 233 -19.60 4.34 26.73
CA HIS A 233 -19.80 4.74 25.33
C HIS A 233 -18.95 5.97 24.98
N LYS A 234 -18.81 6.92 25.92
CA LYS A 234 -17.94 8.09 25.73
C LYS A 234 -16.48 7.68 25.56
N ILE A 235 -16.01 6.75 26.39
CA ILE A 235 -14.64 6.21 26.28
C ILE A 235 -14.45 5.50 24.95
N LEU A 236 -15.44 4.72 24.49
CA LEU A 236 -15.36 4.01 23.22
C LEU A 236 -15.30 4.98 22.03
N ASN A 237 -16.13 6.03 22.00
CA ASN A 237 -16.10 7.08 20.96
C ASN A 237 -14.76 7.81 20.93
N LEU A 238 -14.21 8.12 22.11
CA LEU A 238 -12.92 8.75 22.22
C LEU A 238 -11.80 7.81 21.72
N ALA A 239 -11.86 6.53 22.10
CA ALA A 239 -10.91 5.52 21.66
C ALA A 239 -10.98 5.28 20.14
N GLU A 240 -12.16 5.37 19.52
CA GLU A 240 -12.31 5.29 18.06
C GLU A 240 -11.60 6.47 17.38
N THR A 241 -11.93 7.70 17.78
CA THR A 241 -11.34 8.90 17.18
C THR A 241 -9.82 8.92 17.34
N TYR A 242 -9.30 8.54 18.51
CA TYR A 242 -7.86 8.40 18.70
C TYR A 242 -7.26 7.20 17.95
N GLY A 243 -7.97 6.08 17.88
CA GLY A 243 -7.52 4.90 17.15
C GLY A 243 -7.35 5.17 15.67
N LEU A 244 -8.33 5.84 15.06
CA LEU A 244 -8.29 6.29 13.67
C LEU A 244 -7.11 7.23 13.40
N LEU A 245 -6.86 8.16 14.32
CA LEU A 245 -5.73 9.08 14.24
C LEU A 245 -4.39 8.34 14.37
N VAL A 246 -4.30 7.40 15.31
CA VAL A 246 -3.12 6.54 15.50
C VAL A 246 -2.86 5.69 14.26
N ILE A 247 -3.90 5.15 13.60
CA ILE A 247 -3.76 4.40 12.33
C ILE A 247 -3.07 5.26 11.29
N HIS A 248 -3.59 6.48 11.04
CA HIS A 248 -3.04 7.37 10.02
C HIS A 248 -1.61 7.85 10.33
N VAL A 249 -1.22 7.89 11.61
CA VAL A 249 0.16 8.20 12.04
C VAL A 249 1.06 6.98 11.94
N ALA A 250 0.56 5.81 12.34
CA ALA A 250 1.31 4.56 12.38
C ALA A 250 1.73 4.13 10.97
N ASP A 251 0.89 4.33 9.96
CA ASP A 251 1.18 4.00 8.57
C ASP A 251 2.51 4.61 8.07
N PRO A 252 2.69 5.95 8.01
CA PRO A 252 3.95 6.56 7.58
C PRO A 252 5.10 6.32 8.58
N LEU A 253 4.82 6.28 9.89
CA LEU A 253 5.87 5.97 10.88
C LEU A 253 6.44 4.57 10.68
N SER A 254 5.60 3.59 10.35
CA SER A 254 6.03 2.23 10.08
C SER A 254 6.98 2.20 8.88
N LEU A 255 6.69 2.97 7.82
CA LEU A 255 7.58 3.09 6.65
C LEU A 255 8.93 3.68 7.04
N ILE A 256 8.95 4.71 7.87
CA ILE A 256 10.19 5.35 8.32
C ILE A 256 11.02 4.41 9.22
N LEU A 257 10.36 3.70 10.14
CA LEU A 257 11.03 2.85 11.14
C LEU A 257 11.60 1.57 10.54
N PHE A 258 10.87 0.93 9.63
CA PHE A 258 11.23 -0.38 9.09
C PHE A 258 12.02 -0.31 7.78
N ASN A 259 12.15 0.86 7.15
CA ASN A 259 12.94 1.08 5.94
C ASN A 259 14.22 1.87 6.27
N PRO A 260 15.37 1.19 6.50
CA PRO A 260 16.62 1.85 6.85
C PRO A 260 17.13 2.79 5.75
N GLU A 261 16.81 2.53 4.48
CA GLU A 261 17.17 3.40 3.35
C GLU A 261 16.45 4.75 3.43
N VAL A 262 15.16 4.74 3.78
CA VAL A 262 14.36 5.96 4.03
C VAL A 262 14.90 6.70 5.25
N ARG A 263 15.19 5.97 6.34
CA ARG A 263 15.77 6.55 7.56
C ARG A 263 17.13 7.21 7.31
N GLY A 264 18.01 6.56 6.55
CA GLY A 264 19.32 7.10 6.20
C GLY A 264 19.22 8.40 5.40
N ARG A 265 18.22 8.52 4.52
CA ARG A 265 17.93 9.76 3.79
C ARG A 265 17.37 10.87 4.67
N LEU A 266 16.48 10.54 5.62
CA LEU A 266 15.88 11.50 6.56
C LEU A 266 16.86 12.04 7.60
N ILE A 267 17.72 11.19 8.15
CA ILE A 267 18.70 11.56 9.18
C ILE A 267 19.99 12.16 8.56
N GLY A 268 20.06 12.23 7.22
CA GLY A 268 21.20 12.83 6.52
C GLY A 268 22.49 12.03 6.63
N THR A 269 22.43 10.75 7.02
CA THR A 269 23.60 9.91 7.28
C THR A 269 24.02 9.07 6.06
N ILE A 270 23.42 9.29 4.88
CA ILE A 270 23.97 8.72 3.64
C ILE A 270 25.03 9.68 3.13
N SER A 271 26.23 9.52 3.68
CA SER A 271 27.46 9.92 3.00
C SER A 271 27.49 9.23 1.64
N GLN A 272 27.74 9.99 0.57
CA GLN A 272 27.87 9.52 -0.81
C GLN A 272 29.06 8.54 -0.95
N GLN A 273 28.93 7.32 -0.44
CA GLN A 273 29.96 6.29 -0.56
C GLN A 273 29.48 5.18 -1.50
N SER A 274 29.24 5.52 -2.77
CA SER A 274 29.27 4.56 -3.90
C SER A 274 29.28 5.27 -5.26
N THR A 275 30.24 6.18 -5.45
CA THR A 275 30.85 6.43 -6.76
C THR A 275 32.37 6.41 -6.62
N GLY A 276 32.90 5.26 -6.21
CA GLY A 276 34.30 4.87 -6.41
C GLY A 276 34.27 3.44 -6.93
N SER A 277 34.29 3.20 -8.24
CA SER A 277 35.52 3.17 -9.04
C SER A 277 36.65 2.35 -8.38
N SER A 278 36.32 1.14 -7.94
CA SER A 278 37.32 0.10 -7.63
C SER A 278 37.03 -1.25 -8.30
N ASP A 279 35.78 -1.54 -8.71
CA ASP A 279 35.45 -2.80 -9.40
C ASP A 279 35.82 -2.83 -10.89
N GLN A 280 36.23 -1.70 -11.48
CA GLN A 280 36.71 -1.69 -12.87
C GLN A 280 38.16 -2.19 -13.01
N LYS A 281 38.91 -2.38 -11.91
CA LYS A 281 40.27 -2.95 -11.97
C LYS A 281 40.33 -4.47 -11.89
N LEU A 282 39.27 -5.17 -11.48
CA LEU A 282 39.27 -6.63 -11.44
C LEU A 282 38.72 -7.27 -12.73
N PHE A 283 37.98 -6.53 -13.56
CA PHE A 283 37.45 -7.03 -14.83
C PHE A 283 38.43 -6.86 -16.00
N HIS A 284 39.47 -6.02 -15.88
CA HIS A 284 40.49 -5.88 -16.92
C HIS A 284 41.71 -6.79 -16.77
N SER A 285 41.82 -7.55 -15.67
CA SER A 285 42.91 -8.50 -15.45
C SER A 285 42.54 -9.97 -15.78
N ARG A 286 41.33 -10.22 -16.28
CA ARG A 286 40.82 -11.57 -16.57
C ARG A 286 40.40 -11.80 -18.03
N THR A 287 40.88 -10.96 -18.94
CA THR A 287 40.73 -11.13 -20.40
C THR A 287 42.01 -11.61 -21.09
N GLY A 288 43.00 -12.07 -20.33
CA GLY A 288 44.12 -12.86 -20.87
C GLY A 288 43.90 -14.33 -20.52
N ILE A 289 43.98 -15.22 -21.50
CA ILE A 289 43.90 -16.68 -21.40
C ILE A 289 42.46 -17.24 -21.52
N THR A 290 41.90 -17.20 -22.73
CA THR A 290 41.21 -18.34 -23.38
C THR A 290 40.80 -17.94 -24.80
N SER A 291 41.75 -18.01 -25.74
CA SER A 291 41.49 -17.99 -27.17
C SER A 291 42.34 -19.08 -27.83
N ALA A 292 41.97 -20.33 -27.60
CA ALA A 292 42.38 -21.48 -28.39
C ALA A 292 41.21 -22.46 -28.41
N LEU A 293 40.90 -22.98 -29.60
CA LEU A 293 39.72 -23.76 -29.98
C LEU A 293 38.45 -22.97 -30.23
N TYR A 294 38.37 -22.32 -31.39
CA TYR A 294 37.29 -22.59 -32.36
C TYR A 294 37.83 -22.33 -33.77
N PRO A 295 37.77 -23.30 -34.71
CA PRO A 295 38.10 -23.06 -36.09
C PRO A 295 36.97 -22.29 -36.79
N ASP A 296 37.41 -21.31 -37.56
CA ASP A 296 36.66 -20.39 -38.41
C ASP A 296 36.08 -21.10 -39.64
N PRO A 297 34.75 -21.07 -39.88
CA PRO A 297 34.18 -21.43 -41.16
C PRO A 297 33.93 -20.18 -42.00
N THR A 298 34.87 -19.93 -42.90
CA THR A 298 34.62 -19.58 -44.31
C THR A 298 33.74 -18.36 -44.63
N THR A 299 34.43 -17.26 -44.89
CA THR A 299 34.44 -16.57 -46.20
C THR A 299 33.48 -17.10 -47.28
N CYS A 300 32.50 -16.27 -47.67
CA CYS A 300 32.07 -16.07 -49.05
C CYS A 300 31.19 -14.81 -49.17
N ALA A 301 31.78 -13.73 -49.71
CA ALA A 301 31.08 -12.68 -50.46
C ALA A 301 31.01 -13.12 -51.95
N PRO A 302 30.22 -12.53 -52.89
CA PRO A 302 29.78 -11.12 -52.91
C PRO A 302 28.35 -10.82 -53.46
N ASN A 303 27.98 -9.55 -53.31
CA ASN A 303 27.03 -8.73 -54.09
C ASN A 303 26.17 -9.39 -55.18
N GLN A 304 24.85 -9.22 -55.08
CA GLN A 304 24.03 -8.91 -56.25
C GLN A 304 22.82 -8.04 -55.90
N LYS A 305 22.69 -6.96 -56.66
CA LYS A 305 21.66 -5.93 -56.66
C LYS A 305 20.69 -6.31 -57.79
N ILE A 306 19.40 -6.54 -57.50
CA ILE A 306 18.33 -6.62 -58.52
C ILE A 306 17.06 -5.97 -57.95
N ASP A 307 16.39 -5.28 -58.86
CA ASP A 307 15.34 -4.28 -58.69
C ASP A 307 13.93 -4.83 -58.36
N ALA A 308 13.04 -3.85 -58.16
CA ALA A 308 11.60 -3.96 -57.93
C ALA A 308 10.83 -4.77 -58.98
N GLU A 309 9.78 -5.50 -58.55
CA GLU A 309 8.45 -5.42 -59.16
C GLU A 309 7.36 -6.09 -58.30
N THR A 310 6.24 -5.36 -58.20
CA THR A 310 4.81 -5.68 -58.06
C THR A 310 4.35 -7.16 -58.16
N VAL A 311 3.28 -7.51 -57.43
CA VAL A 311 2.04 -8.23 -57.87
C VAL A 311 1.40 -9.07 -56.73
N HIS A 312 0.22 -8.59 -56.28
CA HIS A 312 -1.06 -9.27 -55.99
C HIS A 312 -1.19 -10.65 -55.29
N GLU A 313 -2.23 -10.68 -54.42
CA GLU A 313 -3.10 -11.82 -53.98
C GLU A 313 -2.44 -12.88 -53.07
N LEU A 314 -2.95 -13.23 -51.87
CA LEU A 314 -4.32 -13.40 -51.34
C LEU A 314 -4.44 -12.92 -49.88
#